data_AF-A0A641AQN0-F1
#
_entry.id   AF-A0A641AQN0-F1
#
_cell.length_a   1.000
_cell.length_b   1.000
_cell.length_c   1.000
_cell.angle_alpha   90.00
_cell.angle_beta   90.00
_cell.angle_gamma   90.00
#
_symmetry.space_group_name_H-M   'P 1'
#
loop_
_entity.id
_entity.type
_entity.pdbx_description
1 polymer ?
#
loop_
_entity_poly.entity_id
_entity_poly.type
_entity_poly.pdbx_seq_one_letter_code
_entity_poly.pdbx_strand_id
1 'polypeptide(L)'
;MPAHNASRAPGKAPSTSAKILYRPVGIVSSIAGGLLASIIFKQVWKRVSAGDAVDPPGPLESEYDFKEILLAAVIQGAIYSAVKTVIQRQGARTFERATGEWPGS
;
A
#
# COMPACT_ATOMS: atom_id res chain seq x y z
N MET A 1 -4.15 -43.39 39.70
CA MET A 1 -4.60 -42.04 40.13
C MET A 1 -3.38 -41.15 40.36
N PRO A 2 -3.39 -39.83 40.06
CA PRO A 2 -4.13 -39.10 39.01
C PRO A 2 -3.26 -38.11 38.16
N ALA A 3 -3.81 -37.80 36.96
CA ALA A 3 -3.85 -36.55 36.18
C ALA A 3 -2.68 -35.54 36.08
N HIS A 4 -2.42 -35.02 34.87
CA HIS A 4 -2.68 -33.61 34.53
C HIS A 4 -2.70 -33.34 33.00
N ASN A 5 -3.87 -32.90 32.54
CA ASN A 5 -4.19 -32.33 31.24
C ASN A 5 -3.62 -30.90 31.11
N ALA A 6 -3.01 -30.56 29.97
CA ALA A 6 -2.85 -29.18 29.54
C ALA A 6 -3.19 -29.09 28.05
N SER A 7 -4.46 -28.77 27.82
CA SER A 7 -5.06 -28.50 26.52
C SER A 7 -4.27 -27.43 25.77
N ARG A 8 -3.82 -27.73 24.54
CA ARG A 8 -3.41 -26.69 23.58
C ARG A 8 -4.66 -25.86 23.28
N ALA A 9 -4.68 -24.61 23.75
CA ALA A 9 -5.73 -23.67 23.41
C ALA A 9 -5.86 -23.58 21.87
N PRO A 10 -7.06 -23.71 21.29
CA PRO A 10 -7.25 -23.40 19.89
C PRO A 10 -7.04 -21.88 19.74
N GLY A 11 -6.02 -21.49 18.98
CA GLY A 11 -5.88 -20.11 18.53
C GLY A 11 -7.19 -19.70 17.87
N LYS A 12 -7.90 -18.73 18.46
CA LYS A 12 -9.14 -18.17 17.93
C LYS A 12 -8.85 -17.66 16.51
N ALA A 13 -9.20 -18.45 15.50
CA ALA A 13 -9.26 -17.96 14.14
C ALA A 13 -10.28 -16.81 14.09
N PRO A 14 -9.91 -15.61 13.61
CA PRO A 14 -10.83 -14.48 13.59
C PRO A 14 -12.05 -14.82 12.73
N SER A 15 -13.24 -14.69 13.33
CA SER A 15 -14.52 -15.05 12.75
C SER A 15 -14.77 -14.29 11.44
N THR A 16 -15.39 -14.97 10.48
CA THR A 16 -15.66 -14.50 9.12
C THR A 16 -16.31 -13.11 9.05
N SER A 17 -17.05 -12.70 10.08
CA SER A 17 -17.65 -11.38 10.23
C SER A 17 -16.61 -10.25 10.36
N ALA A 18 -15.48 -10.48 11.03
CA ALA A 18 -14.38 -9.53 11.11
C ALA A 18 -13.67 -9.34 9.75
N LYS A 19 -13.59 -10.40 8.93
CA LYS A 19 -13.01 -10.35 7.57
C LYS A 19 -13.91 -9.58 6.58
N ILE A 20 -15.23 -9.62 6.76
CA ILE A 20 -16.19 -8.91 5.89
C ILE A 20 -16.27 -7.42 6.26
N LEU A 21 -16.16 -7.08 7.55
CA LEU A 21 -16.23 -5.68 7.99
C LEU A 21 -14.95 -4.88 7.69
N TYR A 22 -13.77 -5.53 7.67
CA TYR A 22 -12.48 -4.87 7.35
C TYR A 22 -12.13 -4.84 5.86
N ARG A 23 -12.74 -5.71 5.03
CA ARG A 23 -12.56 -5.73 3.58
C ARG A 23 -12.86 -4.39 2.89
N PRO A 24 -14.00 -3.73 3.13
CA PRO A 24 -14.31 -2.47 2.44
C PRO A 24 -13.37 -1.35 2.84
N VAL A 25 -12.95 -1.28 4.11
CA VAL A 25 -11.99 -0.26 4.57
C VAL A 25 -10.64 -0.44 3.88
N GLY A 26 -10.13 -1.68 3.80
CA GLY A 26 -8.89 -1.98 3.09
C GLY A 26 -8.93 -1.60 1.60
N ILE A 27 -10.07 -1.84 0.94
CA ILE A 27 -10.27 -1.49 -0.49
C ILE A 27 -10.33 0.04 -0.65
N VAL A 28 -11.13 0.74 0.16
CA VAL A 28 -11.27 2.20 0.09
C VAL A 28 -9.94 2.88 0.38
N SER A 29 -9.20 2.45 1.39
CA SER A 29 -7.86 2.96 1.69
C SER A 29 -6.86 2.68 0.57
N SER A 30 -6.97 1.53 -0.11
CA SER A 30 -6.12 1.20 -1.25
C SER A 30 -6.40 2.10 -2.46
N ILE A 31 -7.68 2.37 -2.75
CA ILE A 31 -8.09 3.28 -3.82
C ILE A 31 -7.63 4.71 -3.51
N ALA A 32 -7.88 5.19 -2.30
CA ALA A 32 -7.47 6.52 -1.85
C ALA A 32 -5.94 6.68 -1.90
N GLY A 33 -5.19 5.68 -1.44
CA GLY A 33 -3.73 5.66 -1.54
C GLY A 33 -3.22 5.66 -2.98
N GLY A 34 -3.88 4.91 -3.87
CA GLY A 34 -3.58 4.88 -5.29
C GLY A 34 -3.82 6.24 -5.98
N LEU A 35 -4.96 6.88 -5.71
CA LEU A 35 -5.28 8.22 -6.20
C LEU A 35 -4.25 9.26 -5.75
N LEU A 36 -3.90 9.24 -4.46
CA LEU A 36 -2.89 10.15 -3.91
C LEU A 36 -1.52 9.93 -4.55
N ALA A 37 -1.10 8.67 -4.72
CA ALA A 37 0.14 8.33 -5.40
C ALA A 37 0.17 8.83 -6.85
N SER A 38 -0.94 8.71 -7.59
CA SER A 38 -1.06 9.21 -8.97
C SER A 38 -0.92 10.73 -9.06
N ILE A 39 -1.50 11.49 -8.12
CA ILE A 39 -1.37 12.95 -8.08
C ILE A 39 0.08 13.36 -7.83
N ILE A 40 0.74 12.73 -6.85
CA ILE A 40 2.14 12.99 -6.53
C ILE A 40 3.03 12.64 -7.73
N PHE A 41 2.77 11.51 -8.39
CA PHE A 41 3.49 11.09 -9.58
C PHE A 41 3.41 12.11 -10.70
N LYS A 42 2.21 12.58 -11.07
CA LYS A 42 2.06 13.63 -12.10
C LYS A 42 2.86 14.90 -11.75
N GLN A 43 2.82 15.33 -10.49
CA GLN A 43 3.53 16.52 -10.04
C GLN A 43 5.06 16.35 -10.11
N VAL A 44 5.58 15.18 -9.71
CA VAL A 44 7.00 14.86 -9.82
C VAL A 44 7.40 14.76 -11.28
N TRP A 45 6.60 14.07 -12.10
CA TRP A 45 6.87 13.89 -13.53
C TRP A 45 6.98 15.22 -14.25
N LYS A 46 6.00 16.13 -14.08
CA LYS A 46 6.03 17.49 -14.64
C LYS A 46 7.33 18.25 -14.33
N ARG A 47 7.95 17.96 -13.19
CA ARG A 47 9.19 18.61 -12.75
C ARG A 47 10.44 17.94 -13.33
N VAL A 48 10.39 16.63 -13.55
CA VAL A 48 11.47 15.86 -14.18
C VAL A 48 11.47 16.03 -15.71
N SER A 49 10.29 16.14 -16.32
CA SER A 49 10.10 16.35 -17.76
C SER A 49 10.34 17.80 -18.22
N ALA A 50 10.93 18.65 -17.36
CA ALA A 50 11.17 20.08 -17.61
C ALA A 50 9.93 20.90 -18.06
N GLY A 51 8.71 20.38 -17.88
CA GLY A 51 7.48 20.98 -18.34
C GLY A 51 7.10 20.66 -19.79
N ASP A 52 7.90 19.88 -20.51
CA ASP A 52 7.64 19.51 -21.91
C ASP A 52 6.50 18.50 -22.04
N ALA A 53 6.31 17.64 -21.03
CA ALA A 53 5.24 16.65 -20.98
C ALA A 53 4.42 16.81 -19.70
N VAL A 54 3.13 17.12 -19.86
CA VAL A 54 2.14 17.25 -18.76
C VAL A 54 1.81 15.88 -18.18
N ASP A 55 1.81 14.85 -19.01
CA ASP A 55 1.53 13.48 -18.62
C ASP A 55 2.76 12.58 -18.86
N PRO A 56 2.95 11.56 -18.02
CA PRO A 56 4.02 10.58 -18.15
C PRO A 56 3.77 9.62 -19.31
N PRO A 57 4.84 9.17 -20.01
CA PRO A 57 4.73 8.30 -21.17
C PRO A 57 4.09 6.97 -20.80
N GLY A 58 3.11 6.59 -21.61
CA GLY A 58 2.37 5.35 -21.46
C GLY A 58 3.16 4.14 -21.97
N PRO A 59 2.95 2.93 -21.41
CA PRO A 59 3.64 1.72 -21.87
C PRO A 59 3.32 1.32 -23.33
N LEU A 60 2.25 1.87 -23.90
CA LEU A 60 1.73 1.55 -25.23
C LEU A 60 1.96 2.69 -26.22
N GLU A 61 2.58 3.80 -25.81
CA GLU A 61 2.80 4.96 -26.66
C GLU A 61 4.09 4.75 -27.47
N SER A 62 3.95 4.61 -28.78
CA SER A 62 5.06 4.34 -29.70
C SER A 62 5.94 5.55 -29.98
N GLU A 63 5.52 6.74 -29.56
CA GLU A 63 6.23 8.00 -29.78
C GLU A 63 7.37 8.23 -28.78
N TYR A 64 7.40 7.50 -27.66
CA TYR A 64 8.41 7.61 -26.62
C TYR A 64 9.44 6.49 -26.73
N ASP A 65 10.71 6.80 -26.40
CA ASP A 65 11.75 5.78 -26.31
C ASP A 65 11.46 4.85 -25.12
N PHE A 66 11.78 3.57 -25.27
CA PHE A 66 11.68 2.57 -24.20
C PHE A 66 12.39 3.00 -22.92
N LYS A 67 13.50 3.74 -23.04
CA LYS A 67 14.23 4.30 -21.89
C LYS A 67 13.40 5.32 -21.10
N GLU A 68 12.62 6.16 -21.79
CA GLU A 68 11.77 7.17 -21.17
C GLU A 68 10.58 6.51 -20.46
N ILE A 69 9.96 5.51 -21.11
CA ILE A 69 8.90 4.68 -20.52
C ILE A 69 9.42 3.98 -19.25
N LEU A 70 10.61 3.39 -19.30
CA LEU A 70 11.21 2.72 -18.15
C LEU A 70 11.51 3.69 -17.01
N LEU A 71 12.03 4.89 -17.33
CA LEU A 71 12.28 5.93 -16.33
C LEU A 71 10.98 6.38 -15.65
N ALA A 72 9.92 6.60 -16.41
CA ALA A 72 8.60 6.93 -15.88
C ALA A 72 8.07 5.84 -14.95
N ALA A 73 8.16 4.58 -15.38
CA ALA A 73 7.73 3.42 -14.59
C ALA A 73 8.49 3.30 -13.26
N VAL A 74 9.81 3.53 -13.28
CA VAL A 74 10.65 3.50 -12.06
C VAL A 74 10.24 4.61 -11.10
N ILE A 75 10.06 5.84 -11.58
CA ILE A 75 9.63 6.98 -10.74
C ILE A 75 8.25 6.71 -10.14
N GLN A 76 7.30 6.20 -10.94
CA GLN A 76 5.97 5.83 -10.48
C GLN A 76 6.02 4.74 -9.39
N GLY A 77 6.81 3.70 -9.62
CA GLY A 77 7.02 2.61 -8.66
C GLY A 77 7.63 3.09 -7.34
N ALA A 78 8.62 3.98 -7.41
CA ALA A 78 9.26 4.58 -6.25
C ALA A 78 8.25 5.38 -5.40
N ILE A 79 7.44 6.23 -6.04
CA ILE A 79 6.43 7.05 -5.35
C ILE A 79 5.37 6.16 -4.71
N TYR A 80 4.86 5.16 -5.44
CA TYR A 80 3.88 4.21 -4.91
C TYR A 80 4.43 3.47 -3.68
N SER A 81 5.68 2.99 -3.75
CA SER A 81 6.32 2.30 -2.63
C SER A 81 6.50 3.20 -1.41
N ALA A 82 6.84 4.47 -1.61
CA ALA A 82 6.99 5.45 -0.54
C ALA A 82 5.65 5.74 0.14
N VAL A 83 4.59 6.03 -0.62
CA VAL A 83 3.23 6.27 -0.10
C VAL A 83 2.73 5.05 0.67
N LYS A 84 2.88 3.85 0.10
CA LYS A 84 2.51 2.59 0.75
C LYS A 84 3.26 2.41 2.07
N THR A 85 4.56 2.66 2.10
CA THR A 85 5.39 2.52 3.30
C THR A 85 4.95 3.48 4.40
N VAL A 86 4.65 4.74 4.05
CA VAL A 86 4.14 5.73 5.00
C VAL A 86 2.80 5.28 5.57
N ILE A 87 1.85 4.86 4.73
CA ILE A 87 0.54 4.37 5.18
C ILE A 87 0.69 3.16 6.09
N GLN A 88 1.50 2.17 5.71
CA GLN A 88 1.73 0.97 6.52
C GLN A 88 2.33 1.31 7.87
N ARG A 89 3.33 2.21 7.92
CA ARG A 89 3.98 2.58 9.17
C ARG A 89 3.06 3.37 10.10
N GLN A 90 2.26 4.30 9.56
CA GLN A 90 1.29 5.05 10.35
C GLN A 90 0.13 4.16 10.80
N GLY A 91 -0.36 3.29 9.92
CA GLY A 91 -1.38 2.29 10.25
C GLY A 91 -0.92 1.37 11.38
N ALA A 92 0.33 0.87 11.31
CA ALA A 92 0.88 0.02 12.35
C ALA A 92 0.98 0.73 13.72
N ARG A 93 1.41 2.00 13.74
CA ARG A 93 1.45 2.82 14.96
C ARG A 93 0.06 3.10 15.53
N THR A 94 -0.91 3.38 14.68
CA THR A 94 -2.30 3.62 15.13
C THR A 94 -2.92 2.33 15.66
N PHE A 95 -2.65 1.19 15.02
CA PHE A 95 -3.08 -0.11 15.52
C PHE A 95 -2.45 -0.41 16.88
N GLU A 96 -1.13 -0.28 17.00
CA GLU A 96 -0.40 -0.44 18.27
C GLU A 96 -0.95 0.45 19.38
N ARG A 97 -1.28 1.72 19.08
CA ARG A 97 -1.91 2.62 20.06
C ARG A 97 -3.32 2.20 20.46
N ALA A 98 -4.07 1.60 19.54
CA ALA A 98 -5.46 1.21 19.78
C ALA A 98 -5.57 -0.15 20.49
N THR A 99 -4.68 -1.10 20.19
CA THR A 99 -4.74 -2.48 20.69
C THR A 99 -3.65 -2.81 21.71
N GLY A 100 -2.59 -2.01 21.80
CA GLY A 100 -1.40 -2.30 22.61
C GLY A 100 -0.44 -3.31 21.99
N GLU A 101 -0.77 -3.87 20.82
CA GLU A 101 0.02 -4.90 20.13
C GLU A 101 0.49 -4.42 18.76
N TRP A 102 1.75 -4.72 18.44
CA TRP A 102 2.29 -4.41 17.12
C TRP A 102 1.73 -5.41 16.08
N PRO A 103 1.17 -4.95 14.94
CA PRO A 103 0.49 -5.84 14.00
C PRO A 103 1.42 -6.77 13.19
N GLY A 104 2.74 -6.66 13.40
CA GLY A 104 3.75 -7.50 12.76
C GLY A 104 4.37 -8.58 13.66
N SER A 105 3.80 -8.81 14.85
CA SER A 105 4.19 -9.91 15.76
C SER A 105 3.47 -11.22 15.43
#